data_AF-A0A2V7XYC8-F1
#
_entry.id   AF-A0A2V7XYC8-F1
#
_cell.length_a   1.000
_cell.length_b   1.000
_cell.length_c   1.000
_cell.angle_alpha   90.00
_cell.angle_beta   90.00
_cell.angle_gamma   90.00
#
_symmetry.space_group_name_H-M   'P 1'
#
loop_
_entity.id
_entity.type
_entity.pdbx_description
1 polymer ?
#
loop_
_entity_poly.entity_id
_entity_poly.type
_entity_poly.pdbx_seq_one_letter_code
_entity_poly.pdbx_strand_id
1 'polypeptide(L)'
;MVRPEAGHPARESIMKKLLILALLTVPAFAATRGTPAEAKAMLAKAVAHYKKVGRTQAIADFNSGSSPWKDRDLYVWCTTSDGVIRANAGFPTFVGSSTATWKDVTGKSLGKATWDALKKRNNGSIQYQWINPVTRKMEPKISFFEKVANDLACSVGAYNAPRQ
;
A
#
# COMPACT_ATOMS: atom_id res chain seq x y z
N MET A 1 -39.39 53.17 -66.07
CA MET A 1 -39.08 52.10 -67.04
C MET A 1 -38.51 50.94 -66.24
N VAL A 2 -39.20 49.81 -66.23
CA VAL A 2 -38.95 48.65 -65.34
C VAL A 2 -37.85 47.76 -65.92
N ARG A 3 -36.90 47.33 -65.08
CA ARG A 3 -36.26 46.00 -65.14
C ARG A 3 -35.63 45.66 -63.78
N PRO A 4 -36.01 44.55 -63.13
CA PRO A 4 -35.32 43.97 -61.98
C PRO A 4 -34.44 42.78 -62.40
N GLU A 5 -33.42 42.45 -61.59
CA GLU A 5 -32.69 41.16 -61.46
C GLU A 5 -31.54 41.42 -60.45
N ALA A 6 -31.12 40.56 -59.52
CA ALA A 6 -31.55 39.28 -58.99
C ALA A 6 -30.84 39.12 -57.62
N GLY A 7 -31.36 38.27 -56.73
CA GLY A 7 -30.88 38.11 -55.34
C GLY A 7 -29.70 37.15 -55.13
N HIS A 8 -28.93 37.43 -54.06
CA HIS A 8 -28.22 36.60 -53.05
C HIS A 8 -27.56 35.25 -53.44
N PRO A 9 -26.39 34.85 -52.83
CA PRO A 9 -26.22 34.84 -51.37
C PRO A 9 -24.82 35.07 -50.77
N ALA A 10 -24.86 35.11 -49.44
CA ALA A 10 -23.82 35.20 -48.40
C ALA A 10 -22.46 34.51 -48.64
N ARG A 11 -21.42 35.09 -48.04
CA ARG A 11 -20.31 34.30 -47.50
C ARG A 11 -19.68 34.99 -46.28
N GLU A 12 -19.89 34.38 -45.12
CA GLU A 12 -19.26 34.73 -43.85
C GLU A 12 -17.74 34.49 -43.87
N SER A 13 -16.98 35.26 -43.09
CA SER A 13 -15.74 34.74 -42.50
C SER A 13 -15.30 35.50 -41.24
N ILE A 14 -16.00 35.21 -40.15
CA ILE A 14 -15.48 34.76 -38.85
C ILE A 14 -14.02 35.18 -38.51
N MET A 15 -13.96 36.21 -37.69
CA MET A 15 -13.01 36.49 -36.60
C MET A 15 -12.26 35.25 -36.05
N LYS A 16 -10.98 35.09 -36.37
CA LYS A 16 -10.09 34.09 -35.74
C LYS A 16 -9.54 34.65 -34.42
N LYS A 17 -10.23 34.36 -33.32
CA LYS A 17 -9.68 34.45 -31.96
C LYS A 17 -8.61 33.38 -31.80
N LEU A 18 -7.35 33.79 -31.67
CA LEU A 18 -6.23 32.91 -31.36
C LEU A 18 -6.33 32.48 -29.89
N LEU A 19 -6.90 31.31 -29.64
CA LEU A 19 -6.96 30.69 -28.31
C LEU A 19 -5.61 30.03 -28.04
N ILE A 20 -4.77 30.64 -27.20
CA ILE A 20 -3.54 30.02 -26.71
C ILE A 20 -3.93 28.95 -25.69
N LEU A 21 -3.91 27.69 -26.12
CA LEU A 21 -4.08 26.54 -25.23
C LEU A 21 -2.72 26.20 -24.61
N ALA A 22 -2.42 26.80 -23.46
CA ALA A 22 -1.28 26.37 -22.65
C ALA A 22 -1.60 24.99 -22.04
N LEU A 23 -1.01 23.93 -22.60
CA LEU A 23 -1.00 22.62 -21.97
C LEU A 23 -0.18 22.72 -20.67
N LEU A 24 -0.87 22.86 -19.54
CA LEU A 24 -0.30 22.57 -18.23
C LEU A 24 -0.07 21.06 -18.18
N THR A 25 1.14 20.61 -18.49
CA THR A 25 1.58 19.25 -18.16
C THR A 25 1.67 19.15 -16.64
N VAL A 26 0.60 18.71 -16.00
CA VAL A 26 0.67 18.25 -14.61
C VAL A 26 1.50 16.98 -14.64
N PRO A 27 2.66 16.91 -13.96
CA PRO A 27 3.35 15.65 -13.82
C PRO A 27 2.42 14.75 -13.02
N ALA A 28 1.86 13.73 -13.68
CA ALA A 28 1.19 12.65 -12.99
C ALA A 28 2.23 11.97 -12.11
N PHE A 29 2.24 12.30 -10.81
CA PHE A 29 2.97 11.54 -9.81
C PHE A 29 2.37 10.13 -9.77
N ALA A 30 2.83 9.26 -10.66
CA ALA A 30 2.64 7.83 -10.52
C ALA A 30 3.35 7.44 -9.22
N ALA A 31 2.61 7.34 -8.13
CA ALA A 31 3.15 6.87 -6.86
C ALA A 31 3.75 5.48 -7.09
N THR A 32 5.06 5.39 -7.06
CA THR A 32 5.86 4.31 -7.68
C THR A 32 5.80 2.95 -6.98
N ARG A 33 4.76 2.54 -6.25
CA ARG A 33 4.73 1.31 -5.43
C ARG A 33 5.90 1.13 -4.45
N GLY A 34 5.63 0.48 -3.33
CA GLY A 34 6.67 0.06 -2.41
C GLY A 34 7.53 -1.05 -3.02
N THR A 35 8.84 -0.91 -2.91
CA THR A 35 9.82 -1.92 -3.26
C THR A 35 10.12 -2.84 -2.07
N PRO A 36 10.64 -4.06 -2.30
CA PRO A 36 11.12 -4.91 -1.21
C PRO A 36 12.22 -4.27 -0.35
N ALA A 37 13.04 -3.39 -0.93
CA ALA A 37 14.07 -2.64 -0.18
C ALA A 37 13.43 -1.62 0.78
N GLU A 38 12.46 -0.85 0.32
CA GLU A 38 11.71 0.08 1.18
C GLU A 38 10.92 -0.65 2.26
N ALA A 39 10.34 -1.83 1.96
CA ALA A 39 9.67 -2.67 2.95
C ALA A 39 10.63 -3.10 4.08
N LYS A 40 11.84 -3.58 3.74
CA LYS A 40 12.87 -3.91 4.73
C LYS A 40 13.30 -2.69 5.54
N ALA A 41 13.46 -1.54 4.90
CA ALA A 41 13.83 -0.29 5.58
C ALA A 41 12.74 0.17 6.57
N MET A 42 11.46 0.09 6.18
CA MET A 42 10.33 0.39 7.07
C MET A 42 10.24 -0.60 8.24
N LEU A 43 10.48 -1.90 7.99
CA LEU A 43 10.54 -2.91 9.06
C LEU A 43 11.65 -2.58 10.06
N ALA A 44 12.85 -2.26 9.58
CA ALA A 44 13.97 -1.89 10.45
C ALA A 44 13.63 -0.66 11.31
N LYS A 45 12.98 0.35 10.74
CA LYS A 45 12.47 1.52 11.49
C LYS A 45 11.44 1.11 12.55
N ALA A 46 10.50 0.23 12.22
CA ALA A 46 9.48 -0.24 13.16
C ALA A 46 10.11 -1.02 14.33
N VAL A 47 11.09 -1.90 14.05
CA VAL A 47 11.83 -2.63 15.08
C VAL A 47 12.60 -1.68 16.00
N ALA A 48 13.33 -0.71 15.42
CA ALA A 48 14.07 0.27 16.19
C ALA A 48 13.15 1.13 17.06
N HIS A 49 12.01 1.55 16.51
CA HIS A 49 10.99 2.29 17.24
C HIS A 49 10.43 1.50 18.41
N TYR A 50 10.05 0.23 18.18
CA TYR A 50 9.59 -0.66 19.25
C TYR A 50 10.60 -0.77 20.39
N LYS A 51 11.89 -0.96 20.07
CA LYS A 51 12.96 -1.03 21.07
C LYS A 51 13.11 0.27 21.86
N LYS A 52 12.87 1.42 21.22
CA LYS A 52 13.00 2.75 21.82
C LYS A 52 11.83 3.12 22.74
N VAL A 53 10.60 2.91 22.28
CA VAL A 53 9.39 3.43 22.97
C VAL A 53 8.63 2.34 23.74
N GLY A 54 9.01 1.08 23.57
CA GLY A 54 8.36 -0.05 24.20
C GLY A 54 7.03 -0.44 23.54
N ARG A 55 6.45 -1.54 24.03
CA ARG A 55 5.31 -2.22 23.39
C ARG A 55 4.08 -1.34 23.22
N THR A 56 3.63 -0.72 24.31
CA THR A 56 2.35 0.02 24.34
C THR A 56 2.38 1.19 23.36
N GLN A 57 3.42 2.03 23.44
CA GLN A 57 3.55 3.20 22.57
C GLN A 57 3.76 2.79 21.12
N ALA A 58 4.63 1.82 20.83
CA ALA A 58 4.89 1.39 19.46
C ALA A 58 3.63 0.83 18.78
N ILE A 59 2.83 0.01 19.48
CA ILE A 59 1.57 -0.51 18.93
C ILE A 59 0.59 0.63 18.65
N ALA A 60 0.46 1.60 19.56
CA ALA A 60 -0.40 2.76 19.34
C ALA A 60 0.05 3.58 18.11
N ASP A 61 1.36 3.84 18.00
CA ASP A 61 1.94 4.57 16.88
C ASP A 61 1.71 3.85 15.55
N PHE A 62 1.94 2.53 15.49
CA PHE A 62 1.70 1.75 14.28
C PHE A 62 0.22 1.74 13.88
N ASN A 63 -0.70 1.78 14.85
CA ASN A 63 -2.14 1.82 14.61
C ASN A 63 -2.68 3.21 14.24
N SER A 64 -1.86 4.27 14.30
CA SER A 64 -2.23 5.59 13.77
C SER A 64 -2.54 5.57 12.27
N GLY A 65 -2.11 4.51 11.55
CA GLY A 65 -2.34 4.35 10.12
C GLY A 65 -1.66 5.40 9.25
N SER A 66 -0.73 6.14 9.82
CA SER A 66 -0.09 7.32 9.21
C SER A 66 1.41 7.09 8.99
N SER A 67 2.04 8.00 8.24
CA SER A 67 3.50 8.03 8.11
C SER A 67 4.16 8.14 9.49
N PRO A 68 5.27 7.42 9.76
CA PRO A 68 6.06 6.61 8.81
C PRO A 68 5.65 5.13 8.74
N TRP A 69 4.55 4.72 9.38
CA TRP A 69 4.14 3.31 9.53
C TRP A 69 3.23 2.81 8.41
N LYS A 70 2.84 3.72 7.53
CA LYS A 70 2.17 3.49 6.25
C LYS A 70 2.71 4.49 5.23
N ASP A 71 3.10 3.99 4.07
CA ASP A 71 3.48 4.78 2.90
C ASP A 71 2.97 4.06 1.64
N ARG A 72 2.07 4.69 0.88
CA ARG A 72 1.43 4.11 -0.31
C ARG A 72 0.84 2.72 0.00
N ASP A 73 1.46 1.65 -0.48
CA ASP A 73 1.09 0.24 -0.27
C ASP A 73 1.98 -0.50 0.74
N LEU A 74 3.01 0.15 1.29
CA LEU A 74 3.80 -0.33 2.42
C LEU A 74 3.10 0.01 3.74
N TYR A 75 3.07 -0.96 4.64
CA TYR A 75 2.48 -0.76 5.97
C TYR A 75 3.03 -1.75 6.98
N VAL A 76 3.12 -1.31 8.23
CA VAL A 76 3.48 -2.14 9.38
C VAL A 76 2.25 -2.93 9.86
N TRP A 77 2.45 -4.20 10.19
CA TRP A 77 1.56 -4.95 11.06
C TRP A 77 2.36 -5.75 12.08
N CYS A 78 1.73 -6.08 13.21
CA CYS A 78 2.35 -6.91 14.22
C CYS A 78 1.35 -7.97 14.73
N THR A 79 1.83 -9.20 14.88
CA THR A 79 1.05 -10.33 15.38
C THR A 79 1.73 -10.98 16.56
N THR A 80 0.94 -11.52 17.47
CA THR A 80 1.43 -12.27 18.62
C THR A 80 1.51 -13.76 18.34
N SER A 81 2.31 -14.48 19.13
CA SER A 81 2.53 -15.94 18.98
C SER A 81 1.30 -16.79 19.27
N ASP A 82 0.36 -16.26 20.06
CA ASP A 82 -0.99 -16.82 20.27
C ASP A 82 -1.95 -16.51 19.11
N GLY A 83 -1.48 -15.80 18.08
CA GLY A 83 -2.20 -15.58 16.85
C GLY A 83 -3.18 -14.40 16.90
N VAL A 84 -2.91 -13.33 17.65
CA VAL A 84 -3.70 -12.09 17.62
C VAL A 84 -2.99 -11.00 16.82
N ILE A 85 -3.74 -10.21 16.04
CA ILE A 85 -3.22 -9.04 15.33
C ILE A 85 -3.25 -7.85 16.28
N ARG A 86 -2.07 -7.32 16.65
CA ARG A 86 -1.95 -6.18 17.59
C ARG A 86 -1.83 -4.84 16.89
N ALA A 87 -1.24 -4.83 15.71
CA ALA A 87 -1.19 -3.64 14.88
C ALA A 87 -1.39 -3.96 13.40
N ASN A 88 -2.05 -3.07 12.66
CA ASN A 88 -2.14 -3.16 11.21
C ASN A 88 -2.45 -1.79 10.59
N ALA A 89 -1.41 -1.07 10.15
CA ALA A 89 -1.54 0.27 9.59
C ALA A 89 -2.26 0.29 8.22
N GLY A 90 -2.18 -0.82 7.48
CA GLY A 90 -2.83 -0.96 6.17
C GLY A 90 -4.32 -1.27 6.27
N PHE A 91 -4.67 -2.12 7.23
CA PHE A 91 -6.03 -2.66 7.42
C PHE A 91 -6.40 -2.65 8.91
N PRO A 92 -6.77 -1.48 9.47
CA PRO A 92 -7.05 -1.33 10.91
C PRO A 92 -8.16 -2.24 11.44
N THR A 93 -9.09 -2.66 10.57
CA THR A 93 -10.20 -3.57 10.91
C THR A 93 -9.74 -4.97 11.35
N PHE A 94 -8.48 -5.35 11.12
CA PHE A 94 -7.92 -6.61 11.63
C PHE A 94 -7.37 -6.50 13.05
N VAL A 95 -7.22 -5.31 13.61
CA VAL A 95 -6.67 -5.16 14.97
C VAL A 95 -7.61 -5.82 15.97
N GLY A 96 -7.06 -6.69 16.83
CA GLY A 96 -7.80 -7.49 17.80
C GLY A 96 -8.34 -8.82 17.26
N SER A 97 -8.32 -9.05 15.94
CA SER A 97 -8.78 -10.31 15.37
C SER A 97 -7.72 -11.40 15.41
N SER A 98 -8.17 -12.64 15.28
CA SER A 98 -7.28 -13.79 15.13
C SER A 98 -6.60 -13.80 13.76
N THR A 99 -5.33 -14.17 13.72
CA THR A 99 -4.57 -14.47 12.49
C THR A 99 -5.09 -15.72 11.77
N ALA A 100 -5.97 -16.50 12.40
CA ALA A 100 -6.64 -17.63 11.75
C ALA A 100 -7.63 -17.17 10.67
N THR A 101 -8.25 -15.99 10.81
CA THR A 101 -9.10 -15.39 9.77
C THR A 101 -8.26 -14.73 8.68
N TRP A 102 -6.96 -14.58 8.92
CA TRP A 102 -6.02 -13.90 8.04
C TRP A 102 -5.31 -14.88 7.10
N LYS A 103 -6.06 -15.31 6.07
CA LYS A 103 -5.64 -16.31 5.09
C LYS A 103 -5.53 -15.72 3.69
N ASP A 104 -4.54 -16.16 2.93
CA ASP A 104 -4.47 -15.86 1.50
C ASP A 104 -5.52 -16.66 0.69
N VAL A 105 -5.55 -16.44 -0.62
CA VAL A 105 -6.48 -17.10 -1.55
C VAL A 105 -6.36 -18.63 -1.61
N THR A 106 -5.26 -19.20 -1.12
CA THR A 106 -5.02 -20.64 -1.05
C THR A 106 -5.42 -21.24 0.30
N GLY A 107 -5.89 -20.41 1.24
CA GLY A 107 -6.23 -20.83 2.60
C GLY A 107 -5.03 -20.85 3.56
N LYS A 108 -3.83 -20.41 3.13
CA LYS A 108 -2.63 -20.35 3.97
C LYS A 108 -2.78 -19.26 5.02
N SER A 109 -2.74 -19.64 6.30
CA SER A 109 -2.69 -18.66 7.40
C SER A 109 -1.34 -17.96 7.43
N LEU A 110 -1.37 -16.63 7.28
CA LEU A 110 -0.18 -15.79 7.23
C LEU A 110 0.49 -15.69 8.60
N GLY A 111 -0.31 -15.59 9.67
CA GLY A 111 0.20 -15.57 11.04
C GLY A 111 0.90 -16.87 11.39
N LYS A 112 0.28 -18.03 11.09
CA LYS A 112 0.91 -19.34 11.31
C LYS A 112 2.21 -19.49 10.52
N ALA A 113 2.21 -19.16 9.23
CA ALA A 113 3.41 -19.26 8.39
C ALA A 113 4.56 -18.39 8.92
N THR A 114 4.25 -17.18 9.40
CA THR A 114 5.21 -16.27 10.03
C THR A 114 5.78 -16.88 11.31
N TRP A 115 4.92 -17.32 12.23
CA TRP A 115 5.35 -17.85 13.52
C TRP A 115 6.05 -19.21 13.43
N ASP A 116 5.70 -20.05 12.45
CA ASP A 116 6.42 -21.29 12.18
C ASP A 116 7.84 -21.02 11.67
N ALA A 117 8.04 -19.99 10.85
CA ALA A 117 9.38 -19.54 10.44
C ALA A 117 10.17 -18.97 11.63
N LEU A 118 9.49 -18.22 12.52
CA LEU A 118 10.10 -17.60 13.69
C LEU A 118 10.57 -18.60 14.77
N LYS A 119 10.12 -19.86 14.72
CA LYS A 119 10.66 -20.93 15.57
C LYS A 119 12.12 -21.26 15.27
N LYS A 120 12.59 -20.96 14.05
CA LYS A 120 13.94 -21.29 13.59
C LYS A 120 14.89 -20.10 13.61
N ARG A 121 14.37 -18.89 13.35
CA ARG A 121 15.15 -17.65 13.23
C ARG A 121 14.31 -16.47 13.72
N ASN A 122 14.94 -15.42 14.25
CA ASN A 122 14.21 -14.24 14.72
C ASN A 122 13.68 -13.33 13.60
N ASN A 123 13.99 -13.64 12.34
CA ASN A 123 13.51 -12.91 11.17
C ASN A 123 13.30 -13.84 9.97
N GLY A 124 12.67 -13.32 8.92
CA GLY A 124 12.48 -14.04 7.68
C GLY A 124 11.57 -13.33 6.70
N SER A 125 11.12 -14.09 5.70
CA SER A 125 10.13 -13.62 4.72
C SER A 125 9.19 -14.73 4.27
N ILE A 126 7.98 -14.34 3.88
CA ILE A 126 7.00 -15.23 3.23
C ILE A 126 6.43 -14.55 1.98
N GLN A 127 6.06 -15.36 0.99
CA GLN A 127 5.34 -14.92 -0.20
C GLN A 127 3.91 -15.49 -0.21
N TYR A 128 2.97 -14.69 -0.69
CA TYR A 128 1.54 -15.00 -0.75
C TYR A 128 0.80 -13.99 -1.64
N GLN A 129 -0.47 -14.25 -1.92
CA GLN A 129 -1.38 -13.31 -2.58
C GLN A 129 -2.11 -12.49 -1.51
N TRP A 130 -2.12 -11.16 -1.64
CA TRP A 130 -2.84 -10.29 -0.72
C TRP A 130 -3.53 -9.15 -1.44
N ILE A 131 -4.65 -8.66 -0.89
CA ILE A 131 -5.28 -7.45 -1.40
C ILE A 131 -4.35 -6.25 -1.22
N ASN A 132 -4.09 -5.52 -2.29
CA ASN A 132 -3.32 -4.28 -2.26
C ASN A 132 -4.22 -3.15 -1.78
N PRO A 133 -3.85 -2.40 -0.71
CA PRO A 133 -4.70 -1.37 -0.13
C PRO A 133 -4.92 -0.18 -1.09
N VAL A 134 -4.02 0.03 -2.05
CA VAL A 134 -4.09 1.11 -3.04
C VAL A 134 -4.89 0.68 -4.27
N THR A 135 -4.54 -0.45 -4.90
CA THR A 135 -5.23 -0.88 -6.14
C THR A 135 -6.51 -1.65 -5.89
N ARG A 136 -6.75 -2.11 -4.66
CA ARG A 136 -7.86 -3.00 -4.26
C ARG A 136 -7.89 -4.35 -4.98
N LYS A 137 -6.80 -4.73 -5.66
CA LYS A 137 -6.67 -6.01 -6.36
C LYS A 137 -5.90 -7.02 -5.51
N MET A 138 -6.20 -8.29 -5.70
CA MET A 138 -5.38 -9.38 -5.16
C MET A 138 -4.08 -9.47 -5.96
N GLU A 139 -2.94 -9.39 -5.29
CA GLU A 139 -1.63 -9.30 -5.93
C GLU A 139 -0.54 -10.07 -5.17
N PRO A 140 0.51 -10.56 -5.87
CA PRO A 140 1.66 -11.18 -5.23
C PRO A 140 2.38 -10.20 -4.30
N LYS A 141 2.61 -10.66 -3.07
CA LYS A 141 3.28 -9.91 -2.01
C LYS A 141 4.40 -10.73 -1.40
N ILE A 142 5.54 -10.08 -1.18
CA ILE A 142 6.59 -10.59 -0.29
C ILE A 142 6.57 -9.76 1.00
N SER A 143 6.52 -10.45 2.13
CA SER A 143 6.51 -9.81 3.45
C SER A 143 7.71 -10.26 4.24
N PHE A 144 8.40 -9.29 4.84
CA PHE A 144 9.50 -9.50 5.77
C PHE A 144 8.97 -9.33 7.19
N PHE A 145 9.55 -10.08 8.12
CA PHE A 145 9.16 -10.04 9.52
C PHE A 145 10.35 -10.19 10.44
N GLU A 146 10.24 -9.58 11.62
CA GLU A 146 11.22 -9.67 12.69
C GLU A 146 10.52 -9.74 14.05
N LYS A 147 11.05 -10.60 14.92
CA LYS A 147 10.62 -10.75 16.30
C LYS A 147 11.08 -9.54 17.12
N VAL A 148 10.13 -8.83 17.72
CA VAL A 148 10.40 -7.63 18.55
C VAL A 148 10.27 -7.91 20.05
N ALA A 149 9.59 -8.99 20.42
CA ALA A 149 9.52 -9.54 21.77
C ALA A 149 9.29 -11.06 21.72
N ASN A 150 9.36 -11.75 22.86
CA ASN A 150 9.18 -13.21 22.94
C ASN A 150 7.88 -13.71 22.28
N ASP A 151 6.81 -12.93 22.38
CA ASP A 151 5.47 -13.22 21.90
C ASP A 151 5.01 -12.31 20.76
N LEU A 152 5.84 -11.38 20.25
CA LEU A 152 5.41 -10.38 19.26
C LEU A 152 6.41 -10.27 18.10
N ALA A 153 5.88 -10.28 16.88
CA ALA A 153 6.63 -10.01 15.67
C ALA A 153 5.96 -8.89 14.88
N CYS A 154 6.77 -8.03 14.25
CA CYS A 154 6.31 -6.99 13.34
C CYS A 154 6.80 -7.28 11.93
N SER A 155 6.12 -6.71 10.94
CA SER A 155 6.28 -7.11 9.55
C SER A 155 5.91 -5.97 8.60
N VAL A 156 6.54 -5.97 7.42
CA VAL A 156 6.24 -5.07 6.30
C VAL A 156 6.43 -5.86 5.00
N GLY A 157 5.63 -5.58 3.98
CA GLY A 157 5.76 -6.26 2.69
C GLY A 157 5.52 -5.35 1.50
N ALA A 158 6.08 -5.77 0.37
CA ALA A 158 5.99 -5.10 -0.92
C ALA A 158 5.20 -5.95 -1.91
N TYR A 159 4.34 -5.30 -2.69
CA TYR A 159 3.65 -5.90 -3.82
C TYR A 159 4.58 -5.90 -5.03
N ASN A 160 4.46 -6.89 -5.91
CA ASN A 160 5.41 -7.22 -7.00
C ASN A 160 6.53 -8.20 -6.61
N ALA A 161 6.21 -9.22 -5.82
CA ALA A 161 7.11 -10.36 -5.67
C ALA A 161 7.24 -11.07 -7.04
N PRO A 162 8.45 -11.23 -7.61
CA PRO A 162 8.62 -12.05 -8.80
C PRO A 162 8.16 -13.48 -8.48
N ARG A 163 7.40 -14.08 -9.40
CA ARG A 163 7.04 -15.50 -9.31
C ARG A 163 8.33 -16.30 -9.21
N GLN A 164 8.50 -17.07 -8.13
CA GLN A 164 9.51 -18.12 -8.05
C GLN A 164 9.11 -19.30 -8.91
#